data_AF-A0A1Q7VSN9-F1
#
_entry.id   AF-A0A1Q7VSN9-F1
#
_cell.length_a   1.000
_cell.length_b   1.000
_cell.length_c   1.000
_cell.angle_alpha   90.00
_cell.angle_beta   90.00
_cell.angle_gamma   90.00
#
_symmetry.space_group_name_H-M   'P 1'
#
loop_
_entity.id
_entity.type
_entity.pdbx_description
1 polymer ?
#
loop_
_entity_poly.entity_id
_entity_poly.type
_entity_poly.pdbx_seq_one_letter_code
_entity_poly.pdbx_strand_id
1 'polypeptide(L)'
;MHPGGGGSSHVKPLYTVSPVQGIQQRVGSGVTVTSADGSDPAAAAALAKAADVAVVIVGEVEKEGADRPNLSLTGNQDALVQAVVAANPHTVVVVNSGAPVLMPWVDSVPAVLEAWYPGEEDGNALAAILCGDVNPSGKLPVTFPRTETQTPVSTPDRWPGVNGTAHYSEGLQVGYRWYDAQGQDPLFPFGYGLSYTTFAFRHLTVTPLLVPGGQVLVGVDVTNTGTRAGTEVAQVYVSDPATAGEPPKQLKGFQKVTLQPGQTRHVTFRLDERAFSVWDSTAQQWTTVTGRYRVSVGDSSRNLPLSAPVAAPWTAGTQSVAVQAPATATAGSTVAVSTVVTNTGDFPIGPLQLTLDAPAGWTATQEHPSSGFRFVPAHSSVTVTWQVEVPASGPPGPATLTATARYFTVRGGGTATGTASVLVT
;
A
#
# COMPACT_ATOMS: atom_id res chain seq x y z
N MET A 1 17.15 19.61 27.27
CA MET A 1 16.58 19.29 25.94
C MET A 1 15.24 19.99 25.80
N HIS A 2 14.94 20.53 24.62
CA HIS A 2 13.62 21.07 24.31
C HIS A 2 12.69 19.90 23.95
N PRO A 3 11.46 19.83 24.49
CA PRO A 3 10.53 18.74 24.23
C PRO A 3 9.89 18.78 22.82
N GLY A 4 10.30 19.72 21.97
CA GLY A 4 9.74 19.98 20.64
C GLY A 4 10.66 20.83 19.77
N GLY A 5 10.33 20.93 18.49
CA GLY A 5 11.03 21.80 17.53
C GLY A 5 10.88 23.29 17.84
N GLY A 6 11.75 24.10 17.25
CA GLY A 6 11.71 25.56 17.28
C GLY A 6 10.91 26.18 16.14
N GLY A 7 10.58 27.46 16.26
CA GLY A 7 9.81 28.22 15.26
C GLY A 7 8.41 28.59 15.75
N SER A 8 7.51 28.90 14.81
CA SER A 8 6.13 29.31 15.09
C SER A 8 5.28 28.23 15.79
N SER A 9 5.70 26.96 15.70
CA SER A 9 5.06 25.83 16.38
C SER A 9 5.50 25.65 17.83
N HIS A 10 6.42 26.50 18.34
CA HIS A 10 6.87 26.41 19.73
C HIS A 10 5.74 26.78 20.70
N VAL A 11 5.38 25.83 21.56
CA VAL A 11 4.43 26.03 22.66
C VAL A 11 5.17 26.00 23.98
N LYS A 12 4.90 26.96 24.87
CA LYS A 12 5.38 26.91 26.25
C LYS A 12 4.57 25.85 27.01
N PRO A 13 5.18 24.73 27.44
CA PRO A 13 4.44 23.67 28.12
C PRO A 13 4.02 24.12 29.53
N LEU A 14 2.99 23.48 30.09
CA LEU A 14 2.51 23.82 31.43
C LEU A 14 3.52 23.40 32.50
N TYR A 15 4.23 22.30 32.24
CA TYR A 15 5.32 21.76 33.02
C TYR A 15 6.19 20.88 32.09
N THR A 16 7.29 20.34 32.61
CA THR A 16 8.09 19.36 31.87
C THR A 16 8.67 18.35 32.85
N VAL A 17 8.57 17.06 32.52
CA VAL A 17 9.26 16.01 33.27
C VAL A 17 10.52 15.62 32.51
N SER A 18 11.68 16.00 33.06
CA SER A 18 12.95 15.60 32.46
C SER A 18 13.15 14.08 32.55
N PRO A 19 13.94 13.48 31.63
CA PRO A 19 14.33 12.08 31.70
C PRO A 19 14.85 11.63 33.08
N VAL A 20 15.73 12.40 33.70
CA VAL A 20 16.29 12.09 35.03
C VAL A 20 15.19 12.05 36.08
N GLN A 21 14.27 13.03 36.09
CA GLN A 21 13.15 13.06 37.03
C GLN A 21 12.22 11.87 36.83
N GLY A 22 11.83 11.57 35.60
CA GLY A 22 10.92 10.46 35.30
C GLY A 22 11.51 9.10 35.66
N ILE A 23 12.79 8.88 35.33
CA ILE A 23 13.51 7.65 35.69
C ILE A 23 13.59 7.53 37.21
N GLN A 24 14.06 8.57 37.92
CA GLN A 24 14.21 8.55 39.38
C GLN A 24 12.88 8.31 40.10
N GLN A 25 11.79 8.90 39.62
CA GLN A 25 10.45 8.66 40.16
C GLN A 25 9.99 7.22 39.95
N ARG A 26 10.29 6.62 38.78
CA ARG A 26 9.84 5.27 38.44
C ARG A 26 10.60 4.17 39.17
N VAL A 27 11.93 4.28 39.27
CA VAL A 27 12.78 3.25 39.91
C VAL A 27 12.73 3.28 41.44
N GLY A 28 12.28 4.40 42.02
CA GLY A 28 12.13 4.57 43.46
C GLY A 28 13.47 4.73 44.20
N SER A 29 13.41 4.77 45.53
CA SER A 29 14.57 5.08 46.39
C SER A 29 15.61 3.96 46.52
N GLY A 30 15.30 2.76 46.03
CA GLY A 30 16.21 1.60 46.06
C GLY A 30 17.28 1.62 44.96
N VAL A 31 17.18 2.54 44.00
CA VAL A 31 18.11 2.68 42.88
C VAL A 31 18.73 4.07 42.91
N THR A 32 20.06 4.14 42.82
CA THR A 32 20.78 5.42 42.75
C THR A 32 20.77 5.92 41.31
N VAL A 33 20.18 7.09 41.07
CA VAL A 33 20.19 7.75 39.76
C VAL A 33 21.12 8.95 39.81
N THR A 34 22.17 8.90 38.98
CA THR A 34 23.14 9.99 38.81
C THR A 34 23.16 10.43 37.36
N SER A 35 23.37 11.73 37.12
CA SER A 35 23.37 12.30 35.76
C SER A 35 24.54 13.25 35.55
N ALA A 36 25.04 13.28 34.32
CA ALA A 36 25.91 14.33 33.78
C ALA A 36 25.21 14.96 32.56
N ASP A 37 25.55 16.20 32.22
CA ASP A 37 24.93 16.91 31.08
C ASP A 37 25.45 16.43 29.70
N GLY A 38 26.45 15.56 29.68
CA GLY A 38 27.04 14.97 28.48
C GLY A 38 28.04 15.88 27.75
N SER A 39 28.31 17.09 28.24
CA SER A 39 29.25 18.02 27.60
C SER A 39 30.72 17.56 27.67
N ASP A 40 31.07 16.74 28.66
CA ASP A 40 32.36 16.06 28.79
C ASP A 40 32.20 14.54 28.66
N PRO A 41 32.55 13.95 27.50
CA PRO A 41 32.49 12.51 27.28
C PRO A 41 33.31 11.68 28.28
N ALA A 42 34.43 12.19 28.79
CA ALA A 42 35.27 11.46 29.74
C ALA A 42 34.61 11.38 31.12
N ALA A 43 34.01 12.49 31.58
CA ALA A 43 33.23 12.51 32.82
C ALA A 43 31.99 11.62 32.71
N ALA A 44 31.27 11.66 31.58
CA ALA A 44 30.12 10.81 31.33
C ALA A 44 30.50 9.31 31.31
N ALA A 45 31.62 8.96 30.66
CA ALA A 45 32.15 7.60 30.66
C ALA A 45 32.56 7.11 32.06
N ALA A 46 33.19 7.97 32.87
CA ALA A 46 33.53 7.65 34.26
C ALA A 46 32.28 7.38 35.11
N LEU A 47 31.22 8.17 34.92
CA LEU A 47 29.93 7.96 35.59
C LEU A 47 29.27 6.65 35.13
N ALA A 48 29.24 6.40 33.83
CA ALA A 48 28.69 5.17 33.26
C ALA A 48 29.41 3.92 33.77
N LYS A 49 30.74 3.97 33.92
CA LYS A 49 31.54 2.87 34.47
C LYS A 49 31.18 2.52 35.92
N ALA A 50 30.67 3.48 36.69
CA ALA A 50 30.28 3.29 38.08
C ALA A 50 28.82 2.84 38.26
N ALA A 51 28.05 2.72 37.17
CA ALA A 51 26.63 2.38 37.19
C ALA A 51 26.37 0.97 36.63
N ASP A 52 25.29 0.33 37.06
CA ASP A 52 24.87 -0.98 36.51
C ASP A 52 24.34 -0.86 35.07
N VAL A 53 23.68 0.25 34.75
CA VAL A 53 23.11 0.57 33.44
C VAL A 53 23.37 2.04 33.12
N ALA A 54 23.77 2.34 31.89
CA ALA A 54 23.93 3.71 31.40
C ALA A 54 22.81 4.07 30.41
N VAL A 55 22.20 5.25 30.58
CA VAL A 55 21.25 5.82 29.61
C VAL A 55 21.85 7.09 29.06
N VAL A 56 22.20 7.09 27.76
CA VAL A 56 22.72 8.26 27.06
C VAL A 56 21.60 8.85 26.22
N ILE A 57 21.31 10.13 26.41
CA ILE A 57 20.26 10.80 25.64
C ILE A 57 20.93 11.80 24.71
N VAL A 58 20.78 11.56 23.42
CA VAL A 58 21.26 12.43 22.34
C VAL A 58 20.08 13.01 21.58
N GLY A 59 20.28 14.08 20.83
CA GLY A 59 19.22 14.66 20.05
C GLY A 59 19.65 15.84 19.19
N GLU A 60 18.68 16.31 18.40
CA GLU A 60 18.81 17.48 17.55
C GLU A 60 17.74 18.51 17.89
N VAL A 61 18.05 19.78 17.69
CA VAL A 61 17.06 20.87 17.78
C VAL A 61 16.86 21.44 16.39
N GLU A 62 15.72 21.12 15.80
CA GLU A 62 15.31 21.58 14.48
C GLU A 62 14.38 22.78 14.60
N LYS A 63 14.40 23.71 13.64
CA LYS A 63 13.58 24.93 13.69
C LYS A 63 12.98 25.29 12.33
N GLU A 64 11.84 25.96 12.37
CA GLU A 64 11.24 26.55 11.18
C GLU A 64 12.20 27.53 10.46
N GLY A 65 12.15 27.50 9.12
CA GLY A 65 12.90 28.42 8.27
C GLY A 65 14.38 28.10 8.15
N ALA A 66 14.83 26.95 8.67
CA ALA A 66 16.18 26.47 8.48
C ALA A 66 16.21 24.94 8.42
N ASP A 67 16.79 24.42 7.36
CA ASP A 67 17.02 22.99 7.22
C ASP A 67 18.34 22.59 7.87
N ARG A 68 18.43 21.31 8.26
CA ARG A 68 19.69 20.74 8.74
C ARG A 68 20.68 20.67 7.57
N PRO A 69 21.96 21.03 7.79
CA PRO A 69 22.98 20.95 6.74
C PRO A 69 23.32 19.50 6.36
N ASN A 70 23.10 18.56 7.30
CA ASN A 70 23.42 17.15 7.18
C ASN A 70 22.64 16.36 8.26
N LEU A 71 22.74 15.03 8.23
CA LEU A 71 22.04 14.12 9.14
C LEU A 71 22.86 13.73 10.39
N SER A 72 24.08 14.25 10.55
CA SER A 72 24.92 13.96 11.71
C SER A 72 24.37 14.61 12.99
N LEU A 73 24.67 14.01 14.13
CA LEU A 73 24.41 14.63 15.44
C LEU A 73 25.41 15.76 15.69
N THR A 74 24.92 16.89 16.20
CA THR A 74 25.71 18.07 16.56
C THR A 74 26.35 17.92 17.94
N GLY A 75 27.26 18.82 18.31
CA GLY A 75 27.73 18.93 19.70
C GLY A 75 28.56 17.75 20.22
N ASN A 76 29.28 17.03 19.35
CA ASN A 76 30.14 15.89 19.70
C ASN A 76 29.41 14.70 20.35
N GLN A 77 28.10 14.59 20.13
CA GLN A 77 27.25 13.57 20.72
C GLN A 77 27.62 12.14 20.28
N ASP A 78 28.13 11.95 19.06
CA ASP A 78 28.63 10.64 18.62
C ASP A 78 29.82 10.16 19.47
N ALA A 79 30.74 11.06 19.82
CA ALA A 79 31.87 10.72 20.70
C ALA A 79 31.42 10.47 22.15
N LEU A 80 30.39 11.19 22.62
CA LEU A 80 29.75 10.93 23.91
C LEU A 80 29.21 9.49 23.97
N VAL A 81 28.44 9.07 22.96
CA VAL A 81 27.89 7.71 22.89
C VAL A 81 29.00 6.68 22.88
N GLN A 82 30.03 6.86 22.02
CA GLN A 82 31.17 5.95 21.93
C GLN A 82 31.93 5.82 23.25
N ALA A 83 32.18 6.94 23.95
CA ALA A 83 32.89 6.93 25.23
C ALA A 83 32.09 6.19 26.31
N VAL A 84 30.77 6.42 26.37
CA VAL A 84 29.91 5.78 27.37
C VAL A 84 29.75 4.28 27.10
N VAL A 85 29.48 3.86 25.86
CA VAL A 85 29.30 2.43 25.56
C VAL A 85 30.59 1.63 25.72
N ALA A 86 31.75 2.24 25.46
CA ALA A 86 33.05 1.62 25.72
C ALA A 86 33.31 1.44 27.22
N ALA A 87 32.79 2.34 28.07
CA ALA A 87 32.95 2.28 29.51
C ALA A 87 31.91 1.37 30.20
N ASN A 88 30.71 1.26 29.63
CA ASN A 88 29.63 0.40 30.15
C ASN A 88 28.89 -0.32 28.99
N PRO A 89 29.05 -1.64 28.84
CA PRO A 89 28.37 -2.41 27.79
C PRO A 89 26.86 -2.58 28.03
N HIS A 90 26.32 -2.15 29.18
CA HIS A 90 24.87 -2.08 29.46
C HIS A 90 24.35 -0.66 29.19
N THR A 91 24.61 -0.16 27.99
CA THR A 91 24.19 1.17 27.55
C THR A 91 22.91 1.12 26.72
N VAL A 92 21.98 2.03 27.02
CA VAL A 92 20.82 2.36 26.17
C VAL A 92 21.02 3.78 25.64
N VAL A 93 20.91 3.96 24.32
CA VAL A 93 20.91 5.29 23.70
C VAL A 93 19.48 5.70 23.36
N VAL A 94 19.07 6.86 23.84
CA VAL A 94 17.78 7.49 23.53
C VAL A 94 18.04 8.64 22.57
N VAL A 95 17.31 8.68 21.46
CA VAL A 95 17.46 9.70 20.42
C VAL A 95 16.22 10.56 20.37
N ASN A 96 16.39 11.86 20.62
CA ASN A 96 15.34 12.86 20.55
C ASN A 96 15.55 13.75 19.31
N SER A 97 14.91 13.43 18.19
CA SER A 97 15.11 14.13 16.91
C SER A 97 13.78 14.39 16.18
N GLY A 98 13.74 15.38 15.28
CA GLY A 98 12.57 15.65 14.44
C GLY A 98 12.60 14.93 13.10
N ALA A 99 13.80 14.54 12.66
CA ALA A 99 14.07 13.81 11.44
C ALA A 99 15.18 12.76 11.69
N PRO A 100 15.37 11.79 10.77
CA PRO A 100 16.42 10.78 10.92
C PRO A 100 17.80 11.38 11.21
N VAL A 101 18.61 10.65 11.97
CA VAL A 101 20.01 10.98 12.24
C VAL A 101 20.91 9.81 11.81
N LEU A 102 22.17 10.10 11.47
CA LEU A 102 23.18 9.06 11.33
C LEU A 102 23.57 8.52 12.70
N MET A 103 23.81 7.21 12.78
CA MET A 103 24.19 6.52 14.01
C MET A 103 25.45 5.67 13.77
N PRO A 104 26.63 6.28 13.58
CA PRO A 104 27.86 5.54 13.26
C PRO A 104 28.29 4.55 14.38
N TRP A 105 27.74 4.72 15.59
CA TRP A 105 27.99 3.89 16.77
C TRP A 105 26.98 2.75 16.96
N VAL A 106 25.95 2.64 16.10
CA VAL A 106 24.80 1.74 16.30
C VAL A 106 25.19 0.28 16.53
N ASP A 107 26.20 -0.22 15.82
CA ASP A 107 26.65 -1.61 15.92
C ASP A 107 27.36 -1.91 17.24
N SER A 108 27.77 -0.88 18.00
CA SER A 108 28.39 -1.03 19.33
C SER A 108 27.40 -0.90 20.48
N VAL A 109 26.18 -0.42 20.22
CA VAL A 109 25.20 -0.08 21.25
C VAL A 109 24.16 -1.20 21.41
N PRO A 110 23.94 -1.74 22.63
CA PRO A 110 22.99 -2.83 22.87
C PRO A 110 21.53 -2.47 22.55
N ALA A 111 21.13 -1.22 22.81
CA ALA A 111 19.75 -0.78 22.62
C ALA A 111 19.68 0.69 22.22
N VAL A 112 18.84 0.96 21.22
CA VAL A 112 18.52 2.32 20.76
C VAL A 112 17.01 2.53 20.84
N LEU A 113 16.60 3.65 21.44
CA LEU A 113 15.22 4.09 21.50
C LEU A 113 15.09 5.44 20.77
N GLU A 114 14.48 5.44 19.60
CA GLU A 114 14.04 6.67 18.93
C GLU A 114 12.77 7.19 19.62
N ALA A 115 12.91 8.30 20.33
CA ALA A 115 11.83 8.93 21.10
C ALA A 115 11.25 10.18 20.40
N TRP A 116 11.83 10.60 19.27
CA TRP A 116 11.41 11.77 18.50
C TRP A 116 11.39 13.05 19.36
N TYR A 117 10.33 13.87 19.25
CA TYR A 117 10.02 14.93 20.20
C TYR A 117 8.87 14.50 21.10
N PRO A 118 9.14 14.05 22.34
CA PRO A 118 8.15 13.40 23.20
C PRO A 118 7.23 14.37 23.97
N GLY A 119 7.41 15.68 23.84
CA GLY A 119 6.57 16.66 24.54
C GLY A 119 6.86 16.77 26.04
N GLU A 120 5.93 17.38 26.79
CA GLU A 120 6.11 17.70 28.22
C GLU A 120 6.26 16.47 29.15
N GLU A 121 5.83 15.30 28.68
CA GLU A 121 5.82 14.01 29.40
C GLU A 121 7.03 13.11 29.10
N ASP A 122 8.08 13.64 28.46
CA ASP A 122 9.31 12.92 28.06
C ASP A 122 9.78 11.91 29.11
N GLY A 123 10.13 12.39 30.30
CA GLY A 123 10.70 11.53 31.33
C GLY A 123 9.76 10.43 31.82
N ASN A 124 8.46 10.69 31.91
CA ASN A 124 7.48 9.69 32.34
C ASN A 124 7.29 8.60 31.30
N ALA A 125 7.21 8.99 30.01
CA ALA A 125 7.07 8.08 28.89
C ALA A 125 8.32 7.22 28.70
N LEU A 126 9.51 7.84 28.73
CA LEU A 126 10.79 7.16 28.64
C LEU A 126 10.95 6.14 29.77
N ALA A 127 10.72 6.55 31.02
CA ALA A 127 10.87 5.68 32.18
C ALA A 127 9.93 4.46 32.11
N ALA A 128 8.70 4.63 31.61
CA ALA A 128 7.74 3.53 31.44
C ALA A 128 8.23 2.48 30.44
N ILE A 129 8.87 2.91 29.35
CA ILE A 129 9.45 1.99 28.36
C ILE A 129 10.69 1.31 28.94
N LEU A 130 11.62 2.06 29.52
CA LEU A 130 12.88 1.51 30.07
C LEU A 130 12.63 0.49 31.19
N CYS A 131 11.64 0.74 32.06
CA CYS A 131 11.31 -0.19 33.15
C CYS A 131 10.44 -1.37 32.71
N GLY A 132 9.97 -1.39 31.45
CA GLY A 132 9.19 -2.49 30.91
C GLY A 132 7.70 -2.48 31.28
N ASP A 133 7.20 -1.39 31.86
CA ASP A 133 5.81 -1.22 32.25
C ASP A 133 4.87 -1.26 31.04
N VAL A 134 5.37 -0.76 29.90
CA VAL A 134 4.68 -0.81 28.61
C VAL A 134 5.64 -1.33 27.54
N ASN A 135 5.11 -2.16 26.65
CA ASN A 135 5.84 -2.65 25.50
C ASN A 135 5.94 -1.56 24.40
N PRO A 136 7.14 -1.22 23.89
CA PRO A 136 7.26 -0.31 22.77
C PRO A 136 6.53 -0.85 21.54
N SER A 137 5.71 0.00 20.91
CA SER A 137 4.89 -0.35 19.74
C SER A 137 4.88 0.73 18.66
N GLY A 138 5.87 1.64 18.72
CA GLY A 138 6.14 2.59 17.66
C GLY A 138 6.73 1.88 16.44
N LYS A 139 6.39 2.35 15.25
CA LYS A 139 7.04 1.96 13.99
C LYS A 139 7.48 3.23 13.28
N LEU A 140 8.65 3.20 12.64
CA LEU A 140 9.24 4.37 12.01
C LEU A 140 8.36 4.91 10.86
N PRO A 141 7.96 6.19 10.88
CA PRO A 141 7.20 6.80 9.79
C PRO A 141 8.10 7.24 8.62
N VAL A 142 9.41 7.15 8.77
CA VAL A 142 10.43 7.51 7.79
C VAL A 142 11.57 6.49 7.81
N THR A 143 12.38 6.45 6.75
CA THR A 143 13.53 5.54 6.66
C THR A 143 14.76 6.19 7.28
N PHE A 144 15.53 5.44 8.07
CA PHE A 144 16.82 5.89 8.59
C PHE A 144 17.93 5.40 7.65
N PRO A 145 18.68 6.32 7.01
CA PRO A 145 19.80 5.94 6.16
C PRO A 145 20.97 5.39 7.00
N ARG A 146 21.77 4.53 6.38
CA ARG A 146 23.10 4.17 6.89
C ARG A 146 24.12 5.27 6.57
N THR A 147 23.97 5.93 5.42
CA THR A 147 24.80 7.08 5.00
C THR A 147 23.94 8.12 4.28
N GLU A 148 24.35 9.39 4.32
CA GLU A 148 23.62 10.47 3.63
C GLU A 148 23.46 10.25 2.13
N THR A 149 24.44 9.60 1.51
CA THR A 149 24.44 9.26 0.09
C THR A 149 23.36 8.26 -0.32
N GLN A 150 22.71 7.57 0.63
CA GLN A 150 21.56 6.72 0.34
C GLN A 150 20.26 7.50 0.14
N THR A 151 20.20 8.76 0.58
CA THR A 151 18.98 9.56 0.51
C THR A 151 18.70 9.99 -0.94
N PRO A 152 17.42 10.16 -1.33
CA PRO A 152 17.09 10.67 -2.67
C PRO A 152 17.62 12.08 -2.91
N VAL A 153 17.91 12.83 -1.84
CA VAL A 153 18.34 14.23 -1.84
C VAL A 153 19.86 14.40 -1.74
N SER A 154 20.63 13.38 -2.13
CA SER A 154 22.11 13.39 -2.00
C SER A 154 22.85 14.27 -3.02
N THR A 155 22.14 15.08 -3.82
CA THR A 155 22.73 15.94 -4.86
C THR A 155 22.23 17.38 -4.72
N PRO A 156 23.08 18.40 -5.01
CA PRO A 156 22.69 19.81 -4.98
C PRO A 156 21.47 20.15 -5.84
N ASP A 157 21.28 19.43 -6.94
CA ASP A 157 20.16 19.60 -7.87
C ASP A 157 18.80 19.31 -7.22
N ARG A 158 18.74 18.31 -6.34
CA ARG A 158 17.54 17.95 -5.58
C ARG A 158 17.47 18.69 -4.25
N TRP A 159 18.61 18.92 -3.62
CA TRP A 159 18.71 19.55 -2.31
C TRP A 159 20.04 20.28 -2.08
N PRO A 160 20.02 21.58 -1.69
CA PRO A 160 18.85 22.44 -1.50
C PRO A 160 18.30 23.03 -2.82
N GLY A 161 18.81 22.59 -3.96
CA GLY A 161 18.56 23.19 -5.27
C GLY A 161 19.73 24.07 -5.72
N VAL A 162 19.74 24.39 -7.02
CA VAL A 162 20.73 25.25 -7.66
C VAL A 162 20.02 26.51 -8.16
N ASN A 163 20.57 27.69 -7.86
CA ASN A 163 20.00 28.99 -8.26
C ASN A 163 18.52 29.16 -7.84
N GLY A 164 18.15 28.67 -6.64
CA GLY A 164 16.78 28.76 -6.12
C GLY A 164 15.78 27.78 -6.74
N THR A 165 16.25 26.81 -7.54
CA THR A 165 15.40 25.76 -8.13
C THR A 165 15.86 24.39 -7.65
N ALA A 166 14.94 23.60 -7.09
CA ALA A 166 15.16 22.19 -6.78
C ALA A 166 14.42 21.31 -7.80
N HIS A 167 15.12 20.34 -8.39
CA HIS A 167 14.58 19.42 -9.39
C HIS A 167 14.23 18.08 -8.77
N TYR A 168 12.94 17.72 -8.77
CA TYR A 168 12.42 16.51 -8.11
C TYR A 168 12.55 15.31 -9.06
N SER A 169 13.79 15.04 -9.48
CA SER A 169 14.12 14.03 -10.50
C SER A 169 13.96 12.58 -10.01
N GLU A 170 13.84 12.37 -8.70
CA GLU A 170 13.45 11.11 -8.08
C GLU A 170 11.96 10.75 -8.31
N GLY A 171 11.14 11.72 -8.71
CA GLY A 171 9.72 11.51 -9.00
C GLY A 171 8.97 10.89 -7.82
N LEU A 172 8.28 9.77 -8.06
CA LEU A 172 7.49 9.07 -7.02
C LEU A 172 8.37 8.30 -6.01
N GLN A 173 9.67 8.19 -6.27
CA GLN A 173 10.60 7.42 -5.45
C GLN A 173 11.11 8.27 -4.27
N VAL A 174 10.22 8.58 -3.32
CA VAL A 174 10.54 9.34 -2.09
C VAL A 174 10.39 8.45 -0.85
N GLY A 175 11.30 8.61 0.12
CA GLY A 175 11.35 7.77 1.32
C GLY A 175 11.71 6.32 0.98
N TYR A 176 11.08 5.33 1.63
CA TYR A 176 11.40 3.90 1.41
C TYR A 176 11.27 3.44 -0.04
N ARG A 177 10.43 4.10 -0.83
CA ARG A 177 10.27 3.84 -2.27
C ARG A 177 11.57 4.04 -3.05
N TRP A 178 12.37 5.04 -2.66
CA TRP A 178 13.71 5.27 -3.20
C TRP A 178 14.61 4.07 -2.91
N TYR A 179 14.74 3.71 -1.63
CA TYR A 179 15.59 2.59 -1.20
C TYR A 179 15.20 1.27 -1.87
N ASP A 180 13.90 1.04 -2.03
CA ASP A 180 13.39 -0.13 -2.75
C ASP A 180 13.75 -0.10 -4.24
N ALA A 181 13.56 1.04 -4.92
CA ALA A 181 13.86 1.19 -6.34
C ALA A 181 15.36 1.12 -6.64
N GLN A 182 16.19 1.63 -5.73
CA GLN A 182 17.65 1.61 -5.85
C GLN A 182 18.29 0.32 -5.32
N GLY A 183 17.51 -0.62 -4.76
CA GLY A 183 18.02 -1.85 -4.18
C GLY A 183 18.97 -1.62 -2.99
N GLN A 184 18.76 -0.53 -2.24
CA GLN A 184 19.60 -0.17 -1.10
C GLN A 184 18.98 -0.67 0.21
N ASP A 185 19.84 -1.09 1.14
CA ASP A 185 19.44 -1.45 2.50
C ASP A 185 19.61 -0.24 3.44
N PRO A 186 18.51 0.27 4.02
CA PRO A 186 18.60 1.32 5.02
C PRO A 186 19.15 0.79 6.36
N LEU A 187 19.54 1.68 7.26
CA LEU A 187 19.87 1.29 8.64
C LEU A 187 18.62 0.77 9.36
N PHE A 188 17.53 1.55 9.31
CA PHE A 188 16.22 1.11 9.77
C PHE A 188 15.15 1.43 8.70
N PRO A 189 14.43 0.42 8.18
CA PRO A 189 13.47 0.63 7.11
C PRO A 189 12.19 1.34 7.59
N PHE A 190 11.46 1.94 6.67
CA PHE A 190 10.11 2.47 6.96
C PHE A 190 9.22 1.37 7.56
N GLY A 191 8.42 1.75 8.55
CA GLY A 191 7.53 0.85 9.26
C GLY A 191 8.25 -0.11 10.21
N TYR A 192 9.56 -0.02 10.40
CA TYR A 192 10.31 -0.85 11.35
C TYR A 192 10.09 -0.41 12.80
N GLY A 193 10.12 -1.35 13.74
CA GLY A 193 10.13 -1.06 15.16
C GLY A 193 10.04 -2.34 15.97
N LEU A 194 10.92 -2.46 16.96
CA LEU A 194 11.02 -3.61 17.84
C LEU A 194 9.96 -3.58 18.94
N SER A 195 9.81 -4.72 19.60
CA SER A 195 8.90 -4.94 20.71
C SER A 195 9.60 -5.79 21.78
N TYR A 196 9.14 -5.73 23.03
CA TYR A 196 9.57 -6.66 24.08
C TYR A 196 8.98 -8.07 23.94
N THR A 197 8.21 -8.32 22.87
CA THR A 197 7.71 -9.64 22.48
C THR A 197 7.91 -9.83 20.97
N THR A 198 7.57 -11.00 20.46
CA THR A 198 7.65 -11.32 19.02
C THR A 198 6.27 -11.63 18.46
N PHE A 199 6.10 -11.40 17.16
CA PHE A 199 4.84 -11.67 16.46
C PHE A 199 5.07 -12.50 15.20
N ALA A 200 4.08 -13.33 14.85
CA ALA A 200 4.08 -14.10 13.61
C ALA A 200 2.81 -13.82 12.80
N PHE A 201 2.99 -13.71 11.49
CA PHE A 201 1.93 -13.51 10.50
C PHE A 201 1.65 -14.84 9.80
N ARG A 202 0.38 -15.25 9.73
CA ARG A 202 -0.04 -16.50 9.05
C ARG A 202 -1.40 -16.33 8.36
N HIS A 203 -1.76 -17.35 7.56
CA HIS A 203 -3.08 -17.48 6.92
C HIS A 203 -3.54 -16.24 6.14
N LEU A 204 -2.68 -15.75 5.23
CA LEU A 204 -3.05 -14.65 4.33
C LEU A 204 -4.21 -15.08 3.42
N THR A 205 -5.28 -14.29 3.44
CA THR A 205 -6.39 -14.36 2.49
C THR A 205 -6.48 -13.05 1.74
N VAL A 206 -6.62 -13.11 0.42
CA VAL A 206 -6.73 -11.90 -0.43
C VAL A 206 -7.83 -12.14 -1.45
N THR A 207 -8.74 -11.17 -1.62
CA THR A 207 -9.65 -11.17 -2.77
C THR A 207 -8.78 -11.19 -4.03
N PRO A 208 -8.84 -12.24 -4.87
CA PRO A 208 -7.85 -12.46 -5.93
C PRO A 208 -7.94 -11.44 -7.07
N LEU A 209 -8.91 -10.53 -6.99
CA LEU A 209 -9.52 -9.95 -8.15
C LEU A 209 -10.21 -8.61 -7.81
N LEU A 210 -9.71 -7.52 -8.39
CA LEU A 210 -10.22 -6.16 -8.14
C LEU A 210 -11.30 -5.78 -9.15
N VAL A 211 -12.59 -5.90 -8.80
CA VAL A 211 -13.69 -5.47 -9.69
C VAL A 211 -13.82 -3.94 -9.72
N PRO A 212 -14.26 -3.32 -10.83
CA PRO A 212 -14.47 -1.87 -10.90
C PRO A 212 -15.41 -1.38 -9.79
N GLY A 213 -15.03 -0.32 -9.06
CA GLY A 213 -15.76 0.18 -7.89
C GLY A 213 -15.78 -0.78 -6.69
N GLY A 214 -15.07 -1.90 -6.77
CA GLY A 214 -15.01 -2.93 -5.74
C GLY A 214 -13.92 -2.69 -4.70
N GLN A 215 -13.73 -3.71 -3.85
CA GLN A 215 -12.71 -3.73 -2.82
C GLN A 215 -11.95 -5.06 -2.84
N VAL A 216 -10.66 -4.98 -2.59
CA VAL A 216 -9.82 -6.12 -2.25
C VAL A 216 -9.76 -6.23 -0.73
N LEU A 217 -10.26 -7.35 -0.21
CA LEU A 217 -10.16 -7.68 1.21
C LEU A 217 -8.86 -8.45 1.44
N VAL A 218 -8.09 -8.03 2.44
CA VAL A 218 -6.83 -8.67 2.83
C VAL A 218 -6.95 -9.09 4.28
N GLY A 219 -7.07 -10.39 4.54
CA GLY A 219 -7.14 -10.98 5.87
C GLY A 219 -5.82 -11.62 6.27
N VAL A 220 -5.42 -11.48 7.53
CA VAL A 220 -4.20 -12.12 8.07
C VAL A 220 -4.36 -12.43 9.55
N ASP A 221 -3.81 -13.55 10.00
CA ASP A 221 -3.70 -13.87 11.42
C ASP A 221 -2.39 -13.32 11.98
N VAL A 222 -2.48 -12.54 13.05
CA VAL A 222 -1.33 -12.05 13.82
C VAL A 222 -1.32 -12.73 15.17
N THR A 223 -0.21 -13.39 15.50
CA THR A 223 -0.04 -14.13 16.77
C THR A 223 1.11 -13.54 17.55
N ASN A 224 0.91 -13.28 18.85
CA ASN A 224 2.02 -12.99 19.75
C ASN A 224 2.71 -14.29 20.14
N THR A 225 3.94 -14.47 19.69
CA THR A 225 4.73 -15.69 19.89
C THR A 225 5.73 -15.58 21.03
N GLY A 226 5.85 -14.42 21.67
CA GLY A 226 6.74 -14.23 22.81
C GLY A 226 6.02 -14.43 24.15
N THR A 227 6.70 -14.00 25.22
CA THR A 227 6.29 -14.23 26.61
C THR A 227 5.69 -13.00 27.28
N ARG A 228 5.60 -11.86 26.58
CA ARG A 228 5.06 -10.60 27.11
C ARG A 228 3.85 -10.16 26.28
N ALA A 229 2.91 -9.47 26.91
CA ALA A 229 1.89 -8.75 26.17
C ALA A 229 2.54 -7.67 25.29
N GLY A 230 1.95 -7.40 24.13
CA GLY A 230 2.48 -6.41 23.21
C GLY A 230 1.47 -5.95 22.17
N THR A 231 1.80 -4.87 21.49
CA THR A 231 1.01 -4.33 20.39
C THR A 231 1.83 -4.35 19.11
N GLU A 232 1.34 -5.04 18.09
CA GLU A 232 1.95 -5.08 16.76
C GLU A 232 1.23 -4.12 15.80
N VAL A 233 1.93 -3.65 14.77
CA VAL A 233 1.38 -2.84 13.68
C VAL A 233 1.49 -3.64 12.39
N ALA A 234 0.44 -4.39 12.06
CA ALA A 234 0.35 -5.11 10.79
C ALA A 234 0.23 -4.11 9.64
N GLN A 235 1.03 -4.27 8.60
CA GLN A 235 1.12 -3.37 7.45
C GLN A 235 0.82 -4.13 6.15
N VAL A 236 0.08 -3.50 5.24
CA VAL A 236 -0.20 -4.03 3.89
C VAL A 236 0.36 -3.11 2.81
N TYR A 237 1.12 -3.71 1.90
CA TYR A 237 1.75 -3.05 0.77
C TYR A 237 1.23 -3.63 -0.54
N VAL A 238 1.11 -2.78 -1.56
CA VAL A 238 0.76 -3.17 -2.93
C VAL A 238 1.94 -2.88 -3.85
N SER A 239 2.34 -3.87 -4.64
CA SER A 239 3.21 -3.70 -5.81
C SER A 239 2.36 -3.68 -7.06
N ASP A 240 2.50 -2.61 -7.84
CA ASP A 240 1.84 -2.42 -9.11
C ASP A 240 2.46 -3.28 -10.23
N PRO A 241 1.75 -3.54 -11.33
CA PRO A 241 2.35 -4.11 -12.54
C PRO A 241 3.50 -3.24 -13.04
N ALA A 242 4.55 -3.85 -13.61
CA ALA A 242 5.71 -3.11 -14.13
C ALA A 242 5.35 -2.04 -15.19
N THR A 243 4.26 -2.26 -15.93
CA THR A 243 3.70 -1.33 -16.91
C THR A 243 3.13 -0.04 -16.29
N ALA A 244 2.90 0.00 -14.99
CA ALA A 244 2.37 1.16 -14.29
C ALA A 244 3.38 2.29 -14.10
N GLY A 245 4.70 1.98 -14.14
CA GLY A 245 5.75 2.97 -13.87
C GLY A 245 5.77 3.49 -12.42
N GLU A 246 5.14 2.76 -11.50
CA GLU A 246 5.04 3.11 -10.08
C GLU A 246 6.24 2.59 -9.26
N PRO A 247 6.46 3.11 -8.04
CA PRO A 247 7.45 2.56 -7.11
C PRO A 247 7.26 1.06 -6.84
N PRO A 248 8.31 0.31 -6.49
CA PRO A 248 8.24 -1.16 -6.37
C PRO A 248 7.16 -1.69 -5.44
N LYS A 249 6.84 -0.93 -4.38
CA LYS A 249 5.71 -1.18 -3.51
C LYS A 249 5.28 0.07 -2.77
N GLN A 250 4.02 0.08 -2.32
CA GLN A 250 3.39 1.22 -1.67
C GLN A 250 2.54 0.74 -0.48
N LEU A 251 2.69 1.35 0.70
CA LEU A 251 1.81 1.13 1.85
C LEU A 251 0.38 1.54 1.47
N LYS A 252 -0.59 0.63 1.68
CA LYS A 252 -2.01 0.89 1.43
C LYS A 252 -2.90 0.70 2.66
N GLY A 253 -2.34 0.25 3.77
CA GLY A 253 -3.06 0.16 5.04
C GLY A 253 -2.17 -0.34 6.17
N PHE A 254 -2.58 -0.04 7.40
CA PHE A 254 -1.98 -0.59 8.61
C PHE A 254 -3.03 -0.70 9.71
N GLN A 255 -2.82 -1.63 10.65
CA GLN A 255 -3.71 -1.82 11.79
C GLN A 255 -2.91 -2.22 13.02
N LYS A 256 -3.16 -1.53 14.15
CA LYS A 256 -2.60 -1.90 15.46
C LYS A 256 -3.41 -3.01 16.10
N VAL A 257 -2.71 -3.98 16.70
CA VAL A 257 -3.32 -5.11 17.40
C VAL A 257 -2.56 -5.46 18.68
N THR A 258 -3.24 -5.32 19.82
CA THR A 258 -2.72 -5.72 21.13
C THR A 258 -3.07 -7.17 21.42
N LEU A 259 -2.07 -7.94 21.84
CA LEU A 259 -2.15 -9.39 22.04
C LEU A 259 -1.45 -9.81 23.33
N GLN A 260 -2.10 -10.69 24.09
CA GLN A 260 -1.48 -11.45 25.18
C GLN A 260 -0.54 -12.53 24.62
N PRO A 261 0.42 -13.06 25.41
CA PRO A 261 1.26 -14.18 24.99
C PRO A 261 0.45 -15.36 24.45
N GLY A 262 0.81 -15.87 23.26
CA GLY A 262 0.10 -16.97 22.59
C GLY A 262 -1.22 -16.60 21.92
N GLN A 263 -1.72 -15.36 22.10
CA GLN A 263 -2.98 -14.93 21.50
C GLN A 263 -2.82 -14.68 19.99
N THR A 264 -3.78 -15.16 19.21
CA THR A 264 -3.95 -14.86 17.79
C THR A 264 -5.16 -13.95 17.57
N ARG A 265 -5.05 -12.99 16.65
CA ARG A 265 -6.18 -12.21 16.15
C ARG A 265 -6.14 -12.09 14.63
N HIS A 266 -7.31 -12.28 14.01
CA HIS A 266 -7.50 -12.00 12.60
C HIS A 266 -7.66 -10.49 12.36
N VAL A 267 -6.88 -9.96 11.42
CA VAL A 267 -6.85 -8.56 11.00
C VAL A 267 -7.32 -8.48 9.55
N THR A 268 -8.14 -7.49 9.21
CA THR A 268 -8.69 -7.34 7.85
C THR A 268 -8.51 -5.92 7.34
N PHE A 269 -7.81 -5.77 6.21
CA PHE A 269 -7.69 -4.51 5.48
C PHE A 269 -8.70 -4.47 4.33
N ARG A 270 -9.29 -3.30 4.10
CA ARG A 270 -10.16 -3.03 2.95
C ARG A 270 -9.43 -2.07 2.02
N LEU A 271 -9.01 -2.57 0.87
CA LEU A 271 -8.33 -1.78 -0.15
C LEU A 271 -9.33 -1.48 -1.26
N ASP A 272 -9.71 -0.22 -1.45
CA ASP A 272 -10.56 0.20 -2.54
C ASP A 272 -9.81 0.26 -3.88
N GLU A 273 -10.51 0.54 -4.97
CA GLU A 273 -9.90 0.67 -6.30
C GLU A 273 -8.74 1.67 -6.31
N ARG A 274 -8.85 2.75 -5.54
CA ARG A 274 -7.82 3.79 -5.44
C ARG A 274 -6.48 3.26 -4.94
N ALA A 275 -6.47 2.19 -4.14
CA ALA A 275 -5.25 1.52 -3.70
C ALA A 275 -4.45 0.91 -4.85
N PHE A 276 -5.07 0.69 -6.02
CA PHE A 276 -4.48 0.09 -7.22
C PHE A 276 -4.42 1.06 -8.41
N SER A 277 -4.83 2.31 -8.23
CA SER A 277 -4.87 3.32 -9.29
C SER A 277 -3.62 4.19 -9.34
N VAL A 278 -3.22 4.55 -10.57
CA VAL A 278 -2.23 5.57 -10.92
C VAL A 278 -2.92 6.85 -11.41
N TRP A 279 -2.22 7.98 -11.34
CA TRP A 279 -2.74 9.23 -11.89
C TRP A 279 -2.38 9.32 -13.37
N ASP A 280 -3.39 9.32 -14.24
CA ASP A 280 -3.22 9.59 -15.66
C ASP A 280 -3.21 11.11 -15.87
N SER A 281 -2.04 11.66 -16.19
CA SER A 281 -1.86 13.10 -16.41
C SER A 281 -2.49 13.59 -17.72
N THR A 282 -2.70 12.71 -18.70
CA THR A 282 -3.35 13.07 -19.97
C THR A 282 -4.87 13.11 -19.79
N ALA A 283 -5.42 12.11 -19.11
CA ALA A 283 -6.85 12.03 -18.83
C ALA A 283 -7.29 12.84 -17.58
N GLN A 284 -6.33 13.33 -16.77
CA GLN A 284 -6.57 14.08 -15.53
C GLN A 284 -7.48 13.33 -14.53
N GLN A 285 -7.26 12.01 -14.39
CA GLN A 285 -8.05 11.16 -13.51
C GLN A 285 -7.24 9.97 -12.97
N TRP A 286 -7.76 9.36 -11.90
CA TRP A 286 -7.25 8.08 -11.42
C TRP A 286 -7.69 6.95 -12.34
N THR A 287 -6.74 6.09 -12.71
CA THR A 287 -7.00 4.91 -13.53
C THR A 287 -6.30 3.68 -12.95
N THR A 288 -6.93 2.52 -13.06
CA THR A 288 -6.37 1.25 -12.61
C THR A 288 -5.61 0.61 -13.77
N VAL A 289 -4.32 0.36 -13.59
CA VAL A 289 -3.43 -0.17 -14.64
C VAL A 289 -3.68 -1.64 -14.88
N THR A 290 -3.49 -2.07 -16.13
CA THR A 290 -3.60 -3.47 -16.49
C THR A 290 -2.42 -4.35 -16.09
N GLY A 291 -2.69 -5.47 -15.43
CA GLY A 291 -1.74 -6.51 -15.06
C GLY A 291 -2.06 -7.28 -13.77
N ARG A 292 -0.98 -7.73 -13.14
CA ARG A 292 -1.02 -8.51 -11.91
C ARG A 292 -0.30 -7.73 -10.82
N TYR A 293 -1.06 -7.32 -9.82
CA TYR A 293 -0.57 -6.69 -8.61
C TYR A 293 -0.13 -7.77 -7.62
N ARG A 294 0.69 -7.37 -6.64
CA ARG A 294 1.03 -8.20 -5.49
C ARG A 294 0.69 -7.46 -4.21
N VAL A 295 -0.16 -8.08 -3.40
CA VAL A 295 -0.42 -7.65 -2.02
C VAL A 295 0.56 -8.37 -1.10
N SER A 296 1.27 -7.63 -0.26
CA SER A 296 2.24 -8.17 0.70
C SER A 296 1.94 -7.66 2.10
N VAL A 297 2.09 -8.51 3.11
CA VAL A 297 1.74 -8.23 4.51
C VAL A 297 2.89 -8.60 5.44
N GLY A 298 3.14 -7.75 6.44
CA GLY A 298 4.15 -7.96 7.49
C GLY A 298 4.22 -6.83 8.49
N ASP A 299 5.38 -6.65 9.13
CA ASP A 299 5.59 -5.69 10.22
C ASP A 299 6.50 -4.50 9.87
N SER A 300 7.00 -4.44 8.64
CA SER A 300 7.77 -3.31 8.10
C SER A 300 7.85 -3.39 6.57
N SER A 301 8.34 -2.32 5.94
CA SER A 301 8.58 -2.31 4.49
C SER A 301 9.65 -3.31 4.01
N ARG A 302 10.43 -3.92 4.92
CA ARG A 302 11.46 -4.92 4.57
C ARG A 302 11.21 -6.31 5.16
N ASN A 303 10.19 -6.47 6.01
CA ASN A 303 9.77 -7.77 6.51
C ASN A 303 8.29 -8.01 6.14
N LEU A 304 8.09 -8.64 4.99
CA LEU A 304 6.79 -8.94 4.38
C LEU A 304 6.68 -10.44 4.09
N PRO A 305 6.54 -11.29 5.12
CA PRO A 305 6.63 -12.74 4.98
C PRO A 305 5.51 -13.37 4.16
N LEU A 306 4.38 -12.66 3.96
CA LEU A 306 3.22 -13.17 3.24
C LEU A 306 2.94 -12.29 2.03
N SER A 307 2.68 -12.91 0.87
CA SER A 307 2.17 -12.19 -0.29
C SER A 307 1.23 -13.04 -1.13
N ALA A 308 0.30 -12.39 -1.81
CA ALA A 308 -0.64 -13.00 -2.73
C ALA A 308 -0.89 -12.09 -3.94
N PRO A 309 -1.20 -12.66 -5.11
CA PRO A 309 -1.50 -11.88 -6.30
C PRO A 309 -2.92 -11.31 -6.27
N VAL A 310 -3.10 -10.17 -6.94
CA VAL A 310 -4.40 -9.60 -7.31
C VAL A 310 -4.36 -9.27 -8.79
N ALA A 311 -5.32 -9.74 -9.57
CA ALA A 311 -5.45 -9.33 -10.97
C ALA A 311 -6.26 -8.04 -11.09
N ALA A 312 -5.75 -7.08 -11.85
CA ALA A 312 -6.48 -5.93 -12.33
C ALA A 312 -5.86 -5.52 -13.68
N PRO A 313 -6.63 -5.41 -14.75
CA PRO A 313 -7.98 -4.96 -14.76
C PRO A 313 -8.72 -5.95 -15.65
N TRP A 314 -9.70 -5.41 -16.31
CA TRP A 314 -10.58 -6.11 -17.17
C TRP A 314 -10.83 -5.08 -18.21
N THR A 315 -10.47 -5.42 -19.43
CA THR A 315 -11.16 -4.84 -20.54
C THR A 315 -12.62 -5.28 -20.42
N ALA A 316 -13.53 -4.31 -20.50
CA ALA A 316 -14.92 -4.67 -20.80
C ALA A 316 -14.99 -5.42 -22.14
N GLY A 317 -13.95 -5.31 -22.98
CA GLY A 317 -13.92 -5.82 -24.33
C GLY A 317 -14.91 -5.08 -25.22
N THR A 318 -14.96 -5.48 -26.48
CA THR A 318 -16.07 -5.14 -27.37
C THR A 318 -17.09 -6.26 -27.25
N GLN A 319 -18.34 -5.91 -26.99
CA GLN A 319 -19.45 -6.80 -27.29
C GLN A 319 -19.96 -6.47 -28.68
N SER A 320 -19.85 -7.43 -29.58
CA SER A 320 -20.36 -7.30 -30.93
C SER A 320 -21.40 -8.37 -31.19
N VAL A 321 -22.34 -8.01 -32.05
CA VAL A 321 -23.31 -8.95 -32.62
C VAL A 321 -23.04 -9.00 -34.11
N ALA A 322 -22.79 -10.18 -34.64
CA ALA A 322 -22.76 -10.43 -36.07
C ALA A 322 -24.04 -11.16 -36.47
N VAL A 323 -24.64 -10.77 -37.59
CA VAL A 323 -25.78 -11.47 -38.19
C VAL A 323 -25.28 -12.15 -39.46
N GLN A 324 -25.52 -13.44 -39.57
CA GLN A 324 -25.20 -14.24 -40.73
C GLN A 324 -26.52 -14.72 -41.34
N ALA A 325 -26.83 -14.20 -42.51
CA ALA A 325 -28.02 -14.55 -43.28
C ALA A 325 -27.62 -14.93 -44.72
N PRO A 326 -28.44 -15.73 -45.43
CA PRO A 326 -28.22 -15.99 -46.85
C PRO A 326 -28.25 -14.70 -47.67
N ALA A 327 -27.47 -14.66 -48.75
CA ALA A 327 -27.47 -13.50 -49.66
C ALA A 327 -28.84 -13.27 -50.34
N THR A 328 -29.58 -14.35 -50.58
CA THR A 328 -30.90 -14.35 -51.20
C THR A 328 -31.88 -15.25 -50.46
N ALA A 329 -33.18 -14.92 -50.51
CA ALA A 329 -34.26 -15.77 -50.02
C ALA A 329 -35.46 -15.70 -50.96
N THR A 330 -36.12 -16.82 -51.21
CA THR A 330 -37.33 -16.88 -52.05
C THR A 330 -38.56 -16.46 -51.25
N ALA A 331 -39.46 -15.70 -51.84
CA ALA A 331 -40.75 -15.40 -51.20
C ALA A 331 -41.49 -16.69 -50.79
N GLY A 332 -42.01 -16.74 -49.56
CA GLY A 332 -42.68 -17.93 -49.00
C GLY A 332 -41.74 -19.03 -48.48
N SER A 333 -40.41 -18.82 -48.52
CA SER A 333 -39.45 -19.78 -47.96
C SER A 333 -39.10 -19.45 -46.50
N THR A 334 -38.56 -20.45 -45.79
CA THR A 334 -37.93 -20.27 -44.48
C THR A 334 -36.42 -20.35 -44.65
N VAL A 335 -35.69 -19.39 -44.09
CA VAL A 335 -34.23 -19.35 -44.12
C VAL A 335 -33.65 -19.41 -42.70
N ALA A 336 -32.55 -20.16 -42.56
CA ALA A 336 -31.78 -20.17 -41.32
C ALA A 336 -30.90 -18.92 -41.26
N VAL A 337 -31.01 -18.18 -40.16
CA VAL A 337 -30.18 -17.02 -39.84
C VAL A 337 -29.48 -17.30 -38.52
N SER A 338 -28.19 -17.00 -38.41
CA SER A 338 -27.46 -17.11 -37.14
C SER A 338 -27.02 -15.74 -36.65
N THR A 339 -27.10 -15.54 -35.34
CA THR A 339 -26.53 -14.38 -34.66
C THR A 339 -25.40 -14.84 -33.76
N VAL A 340 -24.24 -14.20 -33.87
CA VAL A 340 -23.06 -14.51 -33.06
C VAL A 340 -22.82 -13.33 -32.13
N VAL A 341 -22.94 -13.56 -30.83
CA VAL A 341 -22.58 -12.59 -29.81
C VAL A 341 -21.17 -12.91 -29.35
N THR A 342 -20.24 -11.98 -29.54
CA THR A 342 -18.85 -12.13 -29.14
C THR A 342 -18.56 -11.24 -27.94
N ASN A 343 -17.94 -11.82 -26.92
CA ASN A 343 -17.45 -11.11 -25.76
C ASN A 343 -15.92 -11.18 -25.74
N THR A 344 -15.24 -10.08 -26.07
CA THR A 344 -13.76 -10.03 -26.00
C THR A 344 -13.24 -9.62 -24.63
N GLY A 345 -14.12 -9.28 -23.68
CA GLY A 345 -13.75 -8.82 -22.34
C GLY A 345 -13.35 -9.95 -21.40
N ASP A 346 -12.71 -9.56 -20.29
CA ASP A 346 -12.12 -10.49 -19.32
C ASP A 346 -13.14 -11.08 -18.31
N PHE A 347 -14.43 -10.75 -18.45
CA PHE A 347 -15.52 -11.27 -17.63
C PHE A 347 -16.64 -11.87 -18.46
N PRO A 348 -17.39 -12.85 -17.92
CA PRO A 348 -18.65 -13.25 -18.53
C PRO A 348 -19.64 -12.08 -18.55
N ILE A 349 -20.39 -11.97 -19.64
CA ILE A 349 -21.53 -11.05 -19.74
C ILE A 349 -22.83 -11.82 -19.53
N GLY A 350 -23.77 -11.23 -18.79
CA GLY A 350 -25.12 -11.77 -18.65
C GLY A 350 -25.88 -11.24 -17.43
N PRO A 351 -27.20 -11.44 -17.35
CA PRO A 351 -28.00 -12.24 -18.27
C PRO A 351 -28.07 -11.65 -19.69
N LEU A 352 -27.91 -12.49 -20.71
CA LEU A 352 -28.03 -12.12 -22.13
C LEU A 352 -29.49 -12.25 -22.58
N GLN A 353 -30.02 -11.20 -23.20
CA GLN A 353 -31.25 -11.21 -23.99
C GLN A 353 -30.90 -10.88 -25.43
N LEU A 354 -31.27 -11.76 -26.35
CA LEU A 354 -30.99 -11.60 -27.78
C LEU A 354 -32.30 -11.60 -28.55
N THR A 355 -32.51 -10.61 -29.40
CA THR A 355 -33.65 -10.52 -30.31
C THR A 355 -33.17 -10.41 -31.75
N LEU A 356 -33.98 -10.88 -32.70
CA LEU A 356 -33.79 -10.69 -34.13
C LEU A 356 -35.04 -10.01 -34.69
N ASP A 357 -34.90 -8.73 -35.05
CA ASP A 357 -35.96 -7.94 -35.65
C ASP A 357 -35.93 -8.16 -37.17
N ALA A 358 -37.04 -8.66 -37.70
CA ALA A 358 -37.26 -8.86 -39.13
C ALA A 358 -38.19 -7.79 -39.71
N PRO A 359 -38.19 -7.56 -41.04
CA PRO A 359 -39.09 -6.61 -41.68
C PRO A 359 -40.57 -6.94 -41.45
N ALA A 360 -41.44 -5.95 -41.62
CA ALA A 360 -42.87 -6.12 -41.46
C ALA A 360 -43.41 -7.30 -42.29
N GLY A 361 -44.18 -8.18 -41.65
CA GLY A 361 -44.76 -9.38 -42.25
C GLY A 361 -43.90 -10.64 -42.15
N TRP A 362 -42.60 -10.52 -41.88
CA TRP A 362 -41.72 -11.66 -41.65
C TRP A 362 -41.86 -12.17 -40.22
N THR A 363 -41.62 -13.46 -40.00
CA THR A 363 -41.55 -14.06 -38.66
C THR A 363 -40.14 -14.56 -38.40
N ALA A 364 -39.59 -14.28 -37.22
CA ALA A 364 -38.29 -14.78 -36.79
C ALA A 364 -38.47 -15.58 -35.50
N THR A 365 -38.24 -16.89 -35.58
CA THR A 365 -38.45 -17.80 -34.46
C THR A 365 -37.09 -18.34 -34.03
N GLN A 366 -36.73 -18.14 -32.77
CA GLN A 366 -35.49 -18.68 -32.23
C GLN A 366 -35.57 -20.21 -32.17
N GLU A 367 -34.57 -20.93 -32.69
CA GLU A 367 -34.47 -22.37 -32.46
C GLU A 367 -34.18 -22.63 -30.99
N HIS A 368 -34.83 -23.66 -30.42
CA HIS A 368 -34.78 -23.93 -28.99
C HIS A 368 -33.33 -23.92 -28.45
N PRO A 369 -33.04 -23.11 -27.41
CA PRO A 369 -31.78 -23.22 -26.71
C PRO A 369 -31.56 -24.65 -26.23
N SER A 370 -30.38 -25.23 -26.49
CA SER A 370 -29.83 -26.25 -25.59
C SER A 370 -29.44 -25.56 -24.27
N SER A 371 -30.41 -25.15 -23.45
CA SER A 371 -30.33 -24.74 -22.03
C SER A 371 -29.16 -23.86 -21.52
N GLY A 372 -28.37 -23.17 -22.36
CA GLY A 372 -27.00 -22.77 -21.97
C GLY A 372 -26.59 -21.29 -22.05
N PHE A 373 -27.20 -20.42 -22.87
CA PHE A 373 -26.60 -19.12 -23.21
C PHE A 373 -27.02 -17.94 -22.33
N ARG A 374 -27.40 -18.18 -21.07
CA ARG A 374 -27.73 -17.09 -20.14
C ARG A 374 -26.54 -16.16 -19.90
N PHE A 375 -25.32 -16.67 -20.11
CA PHE A 375 -24.07 -15.92 -20.02
C PHE A 375 -23.18 -16.21 -21.24
N VAL A 376 -22.40 -15.23 -21.67
CA VAL A 376 -21.30 -15.42 -22.64
C VAL A 376 -19.99 -15.36 -21.86
N PRO A 377 -19.22 -16.46 -21.75
CA PRO A 377 -17.93 -16.45 -21.05
C PRO A 377 -16.96 -15.40 -21.56
N ALA A 378 -15.94 -15.08 -20.77
CA ALA A 378 -14.84 -14.21 -21.20
C ALA A 378 -14.14 -14.77 -22.45
N HIS A 379 -13.72 -13.89 -23.35
CA HIS A 379 -13.05 -14.23 -24.62
C HIS A 379 -13.72 -15.34 -25.44
N SER A 380 -15.05 -15.34 -25.50
CA SER A 380 -15.81 -16.37 -26.17
C SER A 380 -16.96 -15.79 -26.99
N SER A 381 -17.55 -16.63 -27.83
CA SER A 381 -18.74 -16.30 -28.60
C SER A 381 -19.81 -17.35 -28.37
N VAL A 382 -21.08 -16.91 -28.38
CA VAL A 382 -22.25 -17.80 -28.45
C VAL A 382 -23.01 -17.52 -29.73
N THR A 383 -23.49 -18.58 -30.35
CA THR A 383 -24.28 -18.52 -31.59
C THR A 383 -25.71 -18.92 -31.29
N VAL A 384 -26.66 -18.16 -31.82
CA VAL A 384 -28.10 -18.45 -31.78
C VAL A 384 -28.62 -18.55 -33.20
N THR A 385 -29.34 -19.63 -33.49
CA THR A 385 -29.98 -19.84 -34.80
C THR A 385 -31.45 -19.45 -34.75
N TRP A 386 -31.92 -18.89 -35.85
CA TRP A 386 -33.28 -18.39 -36.06
C TRP A 386 -33.83 -18.99 -37.34
N GLN A 387 -35.08 -19.41 -37.29
CA GLN A 387 -35.89 -19.73 -38.47
C GLN A 387 -36.65 -18.47 -38.86
N VAL A 388 -36.33 -17.92 -40.03
CA VAL A 388 -36.91 -16.66 -40.53
C VAL A 388 -37.80 -16.98 -41.73
N GLU A 389 -39.12 -16.78 -41.59
CA GLU A 389 -40.09 -17.02 -42.66
C GLU A 389 -40.30 -15.75 -43.49
N VAL A 390 -40.10 -15.87 -44.80
CA VAL A 390 -40.27 -14.79 -45.77
C VAL A 390 -41.72 -14.80 -46.28
N PRO A 391 -42.44 -13.66 -46.27
CA PRO A 391 -43.81 -13.58 -46.78
C PRO A 391 -43.91 -14.00 -48.25
N ALA A 392 -44.97 -14.72 -48.61
CA ALA A 392 -45.25 -15.08 -50.00
C ALA A 392 -45.73 -13.89 -50.88
N SER A 393 -46.20 -12.80 -50.26
CA SER A 393 -46.85 -11.66 -50.94
C SER A 393 -46.05 -10.35 -50.91
N GLY A 394 -44.74 -10.39 -50.60
CA GLY A 394 -43.87 -9.21 -50.55
C GLY A 394 -43.25 -8.84 -51.91
N PRO A 395 -42.99 -7.55 -52.19
CA PRO A 395 -42.24 -7.15 -53.38
C PRO A 395 -40.77 -7.62 -53.29
N PRO A 396 -40.14 -8.06 -54.40
CA PRO A 396 -38.72 -8.38 -54.44
C PRO A 396 -37.87 -7.17 -54.06
N GLY A 397 -36.78 -7.40 -53.34
CA GLY A 397 -35.90 -6.33 -52.90
C GLY A 397 -35.08 -6.66 -51.64
N PRO A 398 -34.17 -5.75 -51.25
CA PRO A 398 -33.34 -5.93 -50.06
C PRO A 398 -34.18 -5.81 -48.79
N ALA A 399 -34.01 -6.79 -47.90
CA ALA A 399 -34.60 -6.86 -46.57
C ALA A 399 -33.48 -6.87 -45.53
N THR A 400 -33.58 -6.02 -44.51
CA THR A 400 -32.58 -5.93 -43.44
C THR A 400 -33.07 -6.67 -42.19
N LEU A 401 -32.23 -7.55 -41.67
CA LEU A 401 -32.40 -8.19 -40.37
C LEU A 401 -31.50 -7.49 -39.34
N THR A 402 -32.03 -7.19 -38.16
CA THR A 402 -31.27 -6.52 -37.10
C THR A 402 -31.30 -7.37 -35.84
N ALA A 403 -30.12 -7.79 -35.37
CA ALA A 403 -30.00 -8.47 -34.09
C ALA A 403 -29.61 -7.49 -32.99
N THR A 404 -30.27 -7.58 -31.84
CA THR A 404 -29.98 -6.75 -30.67
C THR A 404 -29.67 -7.65 -29.47
N ALA A 405 -28.44 -7.55 -28.94
CA ALA A 405 -28.03 -8.17 -27.70
C ALA A 405 -28.09 -7.16 -26.55
N ARG A 406 -28.90 -7.43 -25.52
CA ARG A 406 -28.88 -6.72 -24.24
C ARG A 406 -28.23 -7.61 -23.20
N TYR A 407 -27.26 -7.07 -22.46
CA TYR A 407 -26.46 -7.84 -21.51
C TYR A 407 -26.08 -6.99 -20.30
N PHE A 408 -25.69 -7.64 -19.21
CA PHE A 408 -25.08 -6.97 -18.06
C PHE A 408 -23.59 -7.32 -17.98
N THR A 409 -22.81 -6.32 -17.63
CA THR A 409 -21.38 -6.41 -17.31
C THR A 409 -21.17 -6.00 -15.86
N VAL A 410 -19.95 -6.14 -15.36
CA VAL A 410 -19.55 -5.56 -14.06
C VAL A 410 -19.68 -4.03 -14.01
N ARG A 411 -19.79 -3.34 -15.14
CA ARG A 411 -20.00 -1.87 -15.23
C ARG A 411 -21.47 -1.48 -15.43
N GLY A 412 -22.39 -2.44 -15.43
CA GLY A 412 -23.82 -2.22 -15.68
C GLY A 412 -24.31 -2.78 -17.02
N GLY A 413 -25.53 -2.38 -17.40
CA GLY A 413 -26.20 -2.85 -18.61
C GLY A 413 -25.59 -2.27 -19.89
N GLY A 414 -25.52 -3.10 -20.94
CA GLY A 414 -25.04 -2.72 -22.27
C GLY A 414 -25.96 -3.26 -23.37
N THR A 415 -25.83 -2.68 -24.56
CA THR A 415 -26.52 -3.13 -25.78
C THR A 415 -25.55 -3.15 -26.95
N ALA A 416 -25.58 -4.21 -27.74
CA ALA A 416 -24.83 -4.34 -28.98
C ALA A 416 -25.78 -4.76 -30.12
N THR A 417 -25.58 -4.21 -31.30
CA THR A 417 -26.42 -4.50 -32.48
C THR A 417 -25.58 -4.95 -33.67
N GLY A 418 -26.17 -5.76 -34.53
CA GLY A 418 -25.60 -6.21 -35.79
C GLY A 418 -26.70 -6.32 -36.84
N THR A 419 -26.35 -6.17 -38.11
CA THR A 419 -27.30 -6.27 -39.22
C THR A 419 -26.80 -7.17 -40.32
N ALA A 420 -27.73 -7.75 -41.07
CA ALA A 420 -27.47 -8.42 -42.35
C ALA A 420 -28.58 -8.07 -43.34
N SER A 421 -28.23 -8.03 -44.63
CA SER A 421 -29.20 -7.82 -45.71
C SER A 421 -29.43 -9.12 -46.49
N VAL A 422 -30.68 -9.42 -46.77
CA VAL A 422 -31.13 -10.55 -47.59
C VAL A 422 -31.87 -9.99 -48.80
N LEU A 423 -31.51 -10.41 -50.01
CA LEU A 423 -32.24 -10.03 -51.22
C LEU A 423 -33.40 -11.01 -51.46
N VAL A 424 -34.64 -10.53 -51.39
CA VAL A 424 -35.82 -11.33 -51.71
C VAL A 424 -35.96 -11.45 -53.22
N THR A 425 -35.99 -12.69 -53.72
CA THR A 425 -36.11 -13.02 -55.15
C THR A 425 -37.42 -13.72 -55.48
#